data_AF-A0A8T5QSX9-F1
#
_entry.id   AF-A0A8T5QSX9-F1
#
_cell.length_a   1.000
_cell.length_b   1.000
_cell.length_c   1.000
_cell.angle_alpha   90.00
_cell.angle_beta   90.00
_cell.angle_gamma   90.00
#
_symmetry.space_group_name_H-M   'P 1'
#
loop_
_entity.id
_entity.type
_entity.pdbx_description
1 polymer ?
#
loop_
_entity_poly.entity_id
_entity_poly.type
_entity_poly.pdbx_seq_one_letter_code
_entity_poly.pdbx_strand_id
1 'polypeptide(L)' 'PIDYQQQMQFQMFVWKREWNDFVSFDPRVEPPYDLYIKRYMRDPKFDSARILRLADFMREKMEELLNNCQYQVSV' A
#
# COMPACT_ATOMS: atom_id res chain seq x y z
N PRO A 1 -9.64 -0.80 8.08
CA PRO A 1 -9.42 -0.20 6.74
C PRO A 1 -8.27 0.82 6.65
N ILE A 2 -7.82 1.44 7.76
CA ILE A 2 -6.78 2.47 7.71
C ILE A 2 -5.46 1.95 7.10
N ASP A 3 -5.11 0.71 7.41
CA ASP A 3 -3.88 0.05 6.92
C ASP A 3 -3.88 -0.15 5.40
N TYR A 4 -5.06 -0.32 4.80
CA TYR A 4 -5.21 -0.52 3.35
C TYR A 4 -5.32 0.79 2.56
N GLN A 5 -5.42 1.94 3.22
CA GLN A 5 -5.59 3.21 2.50
C GLN A 5 -4.39 3.53 1.62
N GLN A 6 -3.16 3.30 2.09
CA GLN A 6 -1.97 3.56 1.28
C GLN A 6 -1.92 2.67 0.04
N GLN A 7 -2.30 1.40 0.18
CA GLN A 7 -2.44 0.48 -0.95
C GLN A 7 -3.47 1.01 -1.94
N MET A 8 -4.69 1.34 -1.51
CA MET A 8 -5.73 1.84 -2.40
C MET A 8 -5.35 3.15 -3.10
N GLN A 9 -4.67 4.07 -2.40
CA GLN A 9 -4.18 5.33 -2.98
C GLN A 9 -3.10 5.08 -4.04
N PHE A 10 -2.17 4.16 -3.78
CA PHE A 10 -1.15 3.76 -4.75
C PHE A 10 -1.77 3.15 -6.01
N GLN A 11 -2.75 2.25 -5.83
CA GLN A 11 -3.51 1.65 -6.93
C GLN A 11 -4.20 2.73 -7.78
N MET A 12 -4.91 3.68 -7.15
CA MET A 12 -5.56 4.79 -7.85
C MET A 12 -4.56 5.69 -8.58
N PHE A 13 -3.38 5.92 -7.99
CA PHE A 13 -2.30 6.67 -8.63
C PHE A 13 -1.79 5.97 -9.90
N VAL A 14 -1.46 4.67 -9.82
CA VAL A 14 -0.92 3.88 -10.93
C VAL A 14 -1.93 3.78 -12.08
N TRP A 15 -3.18 3.46 -11.77
CA TRP A 15 -4.23 3.26 -12.79
C TRP A 15 -5.02 4.52 -13.14
N LYS A 16 -4.61 5.68 -12.61
CA LYS A 16 -5.27 6.98 -12.85
C LYS A 16 -6.78 6.93 -12.61
N ARG A 17 -7.18 6.35 -11.48
CA ARG A 17 -8.59 6.25 -11.05
C ARG A 17 -8.88 7.28 -9.98
N GLU A 18 -10.10 7.80 -9.98
CA GLU A 18 -10.56 8.80 -9.00
C GLU A 18 -11.09 8.18 -7.71
N TRP A 19 -11.38 6.88 -7.73
CA TRP A 19 -11.90 6.15 -6.58
C TRP A 19 -11.53 4.66 -6.63
N ASN A 20 -11.66 4.02 -5.48
CA ASN A 20 -11.48 2.58 -5.29
C ASN A 20 -12.53 2.10 -4.27
N ASP A 21 -13.28 1.05 -4.61
CA ASP A 21 -14.26 0.45 -3.70
C ASP A 21 -13.56 -0.64 -2.88
N PHE A 22 -13.42 -0.38 -1.58
CA PHE A 22 -12.95 -1.38 -0.63
C PHE A 22 -14.07 -2.38 -0.38
N VAL A 23 -13.80 -3.64 -0.67
CA VAL A 23 -14.73 -4.75 -0.44
C VAL A 23 -14.13 -5.68 0.62
N SER A 24 -14.88 -5.95 1.68
CA SER A 24 -14.55 -6.95 2.68
C SER A 24 -15.73 -7.92 2.77
N PHE A 25 -15.45 -9.20 2.62
CA PHE A 25 -16.44 -10.25 2.58
C PHE A 25 -16.02 -11.39 3.50
N ASP A 26 -16.94 -11.89 4.32
CA ASP A 26 -16.75 -13.08 5.15
C ASP A 26 -17.95 -14.03 5.00
N PRO A 27 -17.82 -15.15 4.27
CA PRO A 27 -18.92 -16.09 4.03
C PRO A 27 -19.37 -16.84 5.29
N ARG A 28 -18.65 -16.72 6.41
CA ARG A 28 -19.00 -17.37 7.69
C ARG A 28 -19.97 -16.53 8.51
N VAL A 29 -20.17 -15.26 8.13
CA VAL A 29 -21.10 -14.34 8.77
C VAL A 29 -22.44 -14.40 8.03
N GLU A 30 -23.55 -14.25 8.75
CA GLU A 30 -24.87 -14.26 8.14
C GLU A 30 -25.19 -12.90 7.49
N PRO A 31 -25.95 -12.87 6.37
CA PRO A 31 -26.45 -11.64 5.79
C PRO A 31 -27.29 -10.80 6.77
N PRO A 32 -27.21 -9.46 6.72
CA PRO A 32 -26.51 -8.64 5.72
C PRO A 32 -25.07 -8.25 6.12
N TYR A 33 -24.48 -8.92 7.12
CA TYR A 33 -23.18 -8.53 7.68
C TYR A 33 -21.99 -9.25 7.05
N ASP A 34 -22.25 -10.15 6.11
CA ASP A 34 -21.27 -10.91 5.33
C ASP A 34 -20.50 -10.03 4.33
N LEU A 35 -21.06 -8.88 3.93
CA LEU A 35 -20.49 -7.99 2.92
C LEU A 35 -20.42 -6.53 3.39
N TYR A 36 -19.21 -5.97 3.38
CA TYR A 36 -18.95 -4.54 3.58
C TYR A 36 -18.32 -3.93 2.33
N ILE A 37 -18.95 -2.88 1.79
CA ILE A 37 -18.43 -2.11 0.66
C ILE A 37 -18.34 -0.63 1.05
N LYS A 38 -17.18 -0.02 0.81
CA LYS A 38 -17.01 1.43 0.99
C LYS A 38 -16.16 2.02 -0.13
N ARG A 39 -16.67 3.08 -0.76
CA ARG A 39 -15.92 3.89 -1.72
C ARG A 39 -14.90 4.78 -1.01
N TYR A 40 -13.66 4.73 -1.50
CA TYR A 40 -12.59 5.65 -1.12
C TYR A 40 -12.22 6.51 -2.31
N MET A 41 -12.18 7.83 -2.09
CA MET A 41 -11.76 8.78 -3.10
C MET A 41 -10.23 8.87 -3.14
N ARG A 42 -9.70 9.15 -4.32
CA ARG A 42 -8.30 9.50 -4.49
C ARG A 42 -7.98 10.74 -3.65
N ASP A 43 -6.92 10.65 -2.87
CA ASP A 43 -6.35 11.78 -2.16
C ASP A 43 -5.50 12.58 -3.15
N PRO A 44 -5.85 13.85 -3.44
CA PRO A 44 -5.05 14.68 -4.34
C PRO A 44 -3.63 14.94 -3.83
N LYS A 45 -3.37 14.74 -2.53
CA LYS A 45 -2.03 14.83 -1.93
C LYS A 45 -1.19 13.55 -2.14
N PHE A 46 -1.78 12.49 -2.70
CA PHE A 46 -1.05 11.30 -3.09
C PHE A 46 -0.46 11.49 -4.49
N ASP A 47 0.74 12.09 -4.53
CA ASP A 47 1.42 12.53 -5.74
C ASP A 47 2.72 11.75 -6.02
N SER A 48 3.31 12.02 -7.20
CA SER A 48 4.57 11.42 -7.62
C SER A 48 5.72 11.76 -6.67
N ALA A 49 5.76 12.97 -6.12
CA ALA A 49 6.82 13.40 -5.20
C ALA A 49 6.83 12.55 -3.92
N ARG A 50 5.65 12.23 -3.37
CA ARG A 50 5.50 11.33 -2.21
C ARG A 50 5.99 9.92 -2.54
N ILE A 51 5.63 9.40 -3.71
CA ILE A 51 6.04 8.05 -4.14
C ILE A 51 7.55 7.97 -4.35
N LEU A 52 8.15 8.99 -4.96
CA LEU A 52 9.60 9.07 -5.16
C LEU A 52 10.35 9.04 -3.81
N ARG A 53 9.91 9.85 -2.83
CA ARG A 53 10.50 9.81 -1.48
C ARG A 53 10.42 8.42 -0.84
N LEU A 54 9.29 7.73 -1.01
CA LEU A 54 9.14 6.37 -0.48
C LEU A 54 10.05 5.37 -1.22
N ALA A 55 10.19 5.51 -2.53
CA ALA A 55 11.08 4.67 -3.33
C ALA A 55 12.55 4.86 -2.95
N ASP A 56 12.97 6.10 -2.72
CA ASP A 56 14.34 6.41 -2.28
C ASP A 56 14.59 5.86 -0.87
N PHE A 57 13.64 6.03 0.05
CA PHE A 57 13.72 5.39 1.37
C PHE A 57 13.85 3.86 1.29
N MET A 58 13.05 3.19 0.44
CA MET A 58 13.14 1.75 0.26
C MET A 58 14.49 1.33 -0.34
N ARG A 59 15.06 2.13 -1.25
CA ARG A 59 16.38 1.89 -1.83
C ARG A 59 17.46 1.95 -0.76
N GLU A 60 17.48 3.01 0.05
CA GLU A 60 18.43 3.17 1.16
C GLU A 60 18.36 1.99 2.14
N LYS A 61 17.14 1.56 2.50
CA LYS A 61 16.94 0.39 3.37
C LYS A 61 17.39 -0.93 2.74
N MET A 62 17.20 -1.10 1.44
CA MET A 62 17.71 -2.27 0.73
C MET A 62 19.25 -2.29 0.72
N GLU A 63 19.89 -1.15 0.48
CA GLU A 63 21.35 -1.02 0.52
C GLU A 63 21.92 -1.32 1.91
N GLU A 64 21.27 -0.83 2.97
CA GLU A 64 21.63 -1.14 4.37
C GLU A 64 21.58 -2.66 4.63
N LEU A 65 20.50 -3.33 4.22
CA LEU A 65 20.34 -4.77 4.38
C LEU A 65 21.38 -5.56 3.59
N LEU A 66 21.68 -5.14 2.36
CA LEU A 66 22.69 -5.78 1.52
C LEU A 66 24.09 -5.65 2.12
N ASN A 67 24.45 -4.48 2.62
CA ASN A 67 25.73 -4.25 3.29
C ASN A 67 25.86 -5.15 4.52
N ASN A 68 24.83 -5.20 5.38
CA ASN A 68 24.84 -6.05 6.57
C ASN A 68 24.95 -7.55 6.24
N CYS A 69 24.38 -7.98 5.10
CA CYS A 69 24.50 -9.36 4.63
C CYS A 69 25.93 -9.69 4.18
N GLN A 70 26.62 -8.76 3.50
CA GLN A 70 28.02 -8.94 3.06
C GLN A 70 29.00 -9.07 4.23
N TYR A 71 28.77 -8.36 5.34
CA TYR A 71 29.61 -8.47 6.54
C TYR A 71 29.45 -9.83 7.28
N GLN A 72 28.33 -10.55 7.09
CA GLN A 72 28.09 -11.84 7.75
C GLN A 72 28.72 -13.05 7.05
N VAL A 73 29.16 -12.92 5.79
CA VAL A 73 29.78 -14.01 5.00
C VAL A 73 31.32 -13.98 5.09
N SER A 74 31.88 -12.93 5.71
CA SER A 74 33.32 -12.75 5.90
C SER A 74 33.77 -13.34 7.25
N VAL A 75 33.74 -14.67 7.40
CA VAL A 75 34.36 -15.41 8.52
C VAL A 75 35.22 -16.54 7.96
#